data_AF-A0A6L3X1M8-F1
#
_entry.id   AF-A0A6L3X1M8-F1
#
_cell.length_a   1.000
_cell.length_b   1.000
_cell.length_c   1.000
_cell.angle_alpha   90.00
_cell.angle_beta   90.00
_cell.angle_gamma   90.00
#
_symmetry.space_group_name_H-M   'P 1'
#
loop_
_entity.id
_entity.type
_entity.pdbx_description
1 polymer ?
#
loop_
_entity_poly.entity_id
_entity_poly.type
_entity_poly.pdbx_seq_one_letter_code
_entity_poly.pdbx_strand_id
1 'polypeptide(L)'
;AGGFALVAWATGNMNFANYLHIPYLRHAGELVIVCTAIVGAGLGFLWFNTYPAQVFMGDVGSLALGGALGIIAVLLRQEFLLVIMGGVFVVETLSVILQVGSFKLRGQRIFRMAPI
;
A
#
# COMPACT_ATOMS: atom_id res chain seq x y z
N ALA A 1 4.81 -1.86 1.53
CA ALA A 1 5.44 -2.61 2.64
C ALA A 1 6.89 -2.20 2.86
N GLY A 2 7.78 -2.28 1.86
CA GLY A 2 9.20 -1.92 2.03
C GLY A 2 9.46 -0.52 2.60
N GLY A 3 8.84 0.53 2.05
CA GLY A 3 8.98 1.88 2.62
C GLY A 3 8.43 2.01 4.04
N PHE A 4 7.32 1.34 4.37
CA PHE A 4 6.84 1.29 5.76
C PHE A 4 7.77 0.53 6.70
N ALA A 5 8.53 -0.46 6.21
CA ALA A 5 9.57 -1.11 7.02
C ALA A 5 10.67 -0.11 7.42
N LEU A 6 11.09 0.76 6.49
CA LEU A 6 12.07 1.81 6.76
C LEU A 6 11.53 2.84 7.75
N VAL A 7 10.30 3.28 7.56
CA VAL A 7 9.62 4.21 8.48
C VAL A 7 9.48 3.59 9.87
N ALA A 8 9.00 2.34 9.96
CA ALA A 8 8.86 1.62 11.22
C ALA A 8 10.21 1.49 11.96
N TRP A 9 11.29 1.22 11.23
CA TRP A 9 12.64 1.13 11.79
C TRP A 9 13.14 2.49 12.29
N ALA A 10 12.99 3.56 11.49
CA ALA A 10 13.42 4.90 11.86
C ALA A 10 12.66 5.43 13.08
N THR A 11 11.34 5.23 13.12
CA THR A 11 10.46 5.70 14.19
C THR A 11 10.57 4.86 15.48
N GLY A 12 11.02 3.61 15.35
CA GLY A 12 11.25 2.70 16.48
C GLY A 12 12.60 2.90 17.20
N ASN A 13 13.49 3.75 16.68
CA ASN A 13 14.80 4.01 17.30
C ASN A 13 14.87 5.45 17.84
N MET A 14 15.09 5.61 19.14
CA MET A 14 15.08 6.92 19.80
C MET A 14 16.10 7.91 19.23
N ASN A 15 17.26 7.43 18.77
CA ASN A 15 18.30 8.30 18.20
C ASN A 15 17.87 8.85 16.83
N PHE A 16 17.29 8.00 15.99
CA PHE A 16 16.84 8.39 14.65
C PHE A 16 15.56 9.23 14.70
N ALA A 17 14.60 8.88 15.56
CA ALA A 17 13.38 9.67 15.74
C ALA A 17 13.70 11.12 16.12
N ASN A 18 14.63 11.33 17.07
CA ASN A 18 15.09 12.66 17.45
C ASN A 18 15.87 13.37 16.33
N TYR A 19 16.74 12.66 15.60
CA TYR A 19 17.51 13.24 14.50
C TYR A 19 16.63 13.71 13.33
N LEU A 20 15.65 12.89 12.93
CA LEU A 20 14.74 13.18 11.82
C LEU A 20 13.51 14.00 12.22
N HIS A 21 13.37 14.38 13.49
CA HIS A 21 12.18 15.05 14.04
C HIS A 21 10.87 14.29 13.76
N ILE A 22 10.92 12.95 13.86
CA ILE A 22 9.77 12.06 13.67
C ILE A 22 9.27 11.62 15.06
N PRO A 23 7.94 11.53 15.30
CA PRO A 23 7.41 11.13 16.60
C PRO A 23 7.82 9.70 16.96
N TYR A 24 8.60 9.52 18.04
CA TYR A 24 9.02 8.18 18.49
C TYR A 24 7.82 7.31 18.88
N LEU A 25 7.74 6.13 18.27
CA LEU A 25 6.69 5.14 18.53
C LEU A 25 7.31 3.91 19.19
N ARG A 26 7.01 3.71 20.46
CA ARG A 26 7.45 2.54 21.22
C ARG A 26 6.86 1.28 20.58
N HIS A 27 7.69 0.27 20.31
CA HIS A 27 7.35 -1.01 19.63
C HIS A 27 7.09 -0.92 18.12
N ALA A 28 7.27 0.24 17.47
CA ALA A 28 7.14 0.32 16.01
C ALA A 28 8.11 -0.61 15.25
N GLY A 29 9.24 -0.98 15.88
CA GLY A 29 10.20 -1.94 15.33
C GLY A 29 9.60 -3.32 15.01
N GLU A 30 8.54 -3.75 15.71
CA GLU A 30 7.89 -5.04 15.42
C GLU A 30 7.21 -5.04 14.04
N LEU A 31 6.74 -3.88 13.58
CA LEU A 31 6.14 -3.73 12.26
C LEU A 31 7.15 -3.94 11.13
N VAL A 32 8.45 -3.80 11.39
CA VAL A 32 9.51 -4.11 10.42
C VAL A 32 9.48 -5.59 10.06
N ILE A 33 9.26 -6.48 11.03
CA ILE A 33 9.20 -7.93 10.80
C ILE A 33 8.02 -8.27 9.89
N VAL A 34 6.84 -7.70 10.19
CA VAL A 34 5.64 -7.90 9.36
C VAL A 34 5.84 -7.33 7.96
N CYS A 35 6.38 -6.11 7.83
CA CYS A 35 6.59 -5.49 6.53
C CYS A 35 7.61 -6.25 5.67
N THR A 36 8.70 -6.73 6.26
CA THR A 36 9.72 -7.52 5.56
C THR A 36 9.20 -8.90 5.16
N ALA A 37 8.38 -9.54 6.00
CA ALA A 37 7.66 -10.77 5.65
C ALA A 37 6.72 -10.55 4.44
N ILE A 38 5.94 -9.45 4.41
CA ILE A 38 5.10 -9.10 3.26
C ILE A 38 5.95 -8.90 1.99
N VAL A 39 7.10 -8.22 2.10
CA VAL A 39 8.01 -8.02 0.96
C VAL A 39 8.55 -9.37 0.47
N GLY A 40 9.02 -10.24 1.37
CA GLY A 40 9.53 -11.55 1.01
C GLY A 40 8.47 -12.44 0.35
N ALA A 41 7.27 -12.49 0.93
CA ALA A 41 6.13 -13.21 0.36
C ALA A 41 5.72 -12.63 -1.01
N GLY A 42 5.72 -11.30 -1.15
CA GLY A 42 5.43 -10.62 -2.41
C GLY A 42 6.45 -10.92 -3.51
N LEU A 43 7.75 -10.95 -3.18
CA LEU A 43 8.81 -11.34 -4.12
C LEU A 43 8.68 -12.82 -4.52
N GLY A 44 8.41 -13.71 -3.56
CA GLY A 44 8.15 -15.13 -3.85
C GLY A 44 6.92 -15.33 -4.72
N PHE A 45 5.82 -14.63 -4.44
CA PHE A 45 4.61 -14.64 -5.26
C PHE A 45 4.87 -14.10 -6.66
N LEU A 46 5.62 -13.00 -6.78
CA LEU A 46 5.94 -12.38 -8.06
C LEU A 46 6.69 -13.34 -9.00
N TRP A 47 7.54 -14.22 -8.46
CA TRP A 47 8.22 -15.24 -9.26
C TRP A 47 7.25 -16.13 -10.05
N PHE A 48 6.10 -16.48 -9.45
CA PHE A 48 5.06 -17.29 -10.11
C PHE A 48 3.97 -16.47 -10.79
N ASN A 49 3.87 -15.18 -10.48
CA ASN A 49 2.86 -14.27 -11.04
C ASN A 49 3.38 -13.44 -12.22
N THR A 50 4.70 -13.37 -12.44
CA THR A 50 5.29 -12.70 -13.60
C THR A 50 4.80 -13.35 -14.90
N TYR A 51 4.57 -12.54 -15.93
CA TYR A 51 4.03 -13.03 -17.21
C TYR A 51 4.94 -14.11 -17.84
N PRO A 52 4.39 -15.27 -18.25
CA PRO A 52 3.01 -15.73 -18.13
C PRO A 52 2.66 -16.27 -16.72
N ALA A 53 1.60 -15.75 -16.12
CA ALA A 53 1.25 -16.03 -14.72
C ALA A 53 0.79 -17.48 -14.51
N GLN A 54 1.36 -18.14 -13.51
CA GLN A 54 1.00 -19.50 -13.08
C GLN A 54 0.05 -19.49 -11.88
N VAL A 55 0.15 -18.45 -11.04
CA VAL A 55 -0.67 -18.29 -9.83
C VAL A 55 -1.29 -16.90 -9.83
N PHE A 56 -2.60 -16.82 -9.59
CA PHE A 56 -3.33 -15.56 -9.42
C PHE A 56 -3.53 -15.23 -7.94
N MET A 57 -3.45 -13.95 -7.62
CA MET A 57 -3.57 -13.45 -6.24
C MET A 57 -4.99 -13.63 -5.67
N GLY A 58 -6.00 -13.41 -6.52
CA GLY A 58 -7.42 -13.42 -6.13
C GLY A 58 -7.79 -12.32 -5.12
N ASP A 59 -9.05 -12.38 -4.68
CA ASP A 59 -9.61 -11.43 -3.70
C ASP A 59 -8.99 -11.62 -2.31
N VAL A 60 -8.64 -12.86 -1.96
CA VAL A 60 -8.03 -13.20 -0.67
C VAL A 60 -6.70 -12.47 -0.49
N GLY A 61 -5.81 -12.52 -1.48
CA GLY A 61 -4.53 -11.84 -1.39
C GLY A 61 -4.68 -10.31 -1.45
N SER A 62 -5.46 -9.81 -2.41
CA SER A 62 -5.57 -8.37 -2.66
C SER A 62 -6.21 -7.61 -1.51
N LEU A 63 -7.32 -8.12 -0.94
CA LEU A 63 -7.97 -7.52 0.23
C LEU A 63 -7.10 -7.63 1.48
N ALA A 64 -6.41 -8.76 1.67
CA ALA A 64 -5.51 -8.94 2.82
C ALA A 64 -4.32 -7.97 2.77
N LEU A 65 -3.66 -7.81 1.61
CA LEU A 65 -2.55 -6.86 1.48
C LEU A 65 -3.01 -5.40 1.61
N GLY A 66 -4.15 -5.04 1.03
CA GLY A 66 -4.73 -3.71 1.17
C GLY A 66 -5.05 -3.37 2.63
N GLY A 67 -5.73 -4.27 3.33
CA GLY A 67 -6.05 -4.12 4.76
C GLY A 67 -4.80 -4.05 5.63
N ALA A 68 -3.83 -4.94 5.42
CA ALA A 68 -2.58 -4.95 6.19
C ALA A 68 -1.78 -3.65 6.02
N LEU A 69 -1.63 -3.16 4.78
CA LEU A 69 -0.93 -1.89 4.52
C LEU A 69 -1.68 -0.69 5.12
N GLY A 70 -3.01 -0.69 5.08
CA GLY A 70 -3.83 0.33 5.74
C GLY A 70 -3.62 0.36 7.25
N ILE A 71 -3.65 -0.80 7.91
CA ILE A 71 -3.41 -0.92 9.36
C ILE A 71 -1.99 -0.45 9.71
N ILE A 72 -0.97 -0.88 8.96
CA ILE A 72 0.42 -0.45 9.19
C ILE A 72 0.56 1.07 9.07
N ALA A 73 -0.08 1.69 8.08
CA ALA A 73 -0.03 3.15 7.90
C ALA A 73 -0.64 3.91 9.09
N VAL A 74 -1.76 3.42 9.63
CA VAL A 74 -2.41 3.99 10.82
C VAL A 74 -1.56 3.79 12.08
N LEU A 75 -0.99 2.59 12.28
CA LEU A 75 -0.13 2.30 13.44
C LEU A 75 1.13 3.18 13.45
N LEU A 76 1.66 3.51 12.27
CA LEU A 76 2.80 4.40 12.12
C LEU A 76 2.43 5.89 12.14
N ARG A 77 1.13 6.24 12.14
CA ARG A 77 0.62 7.62 11.99
C ARG A 77 1.16 8.30 10.73
N GLN A 78 1.26 7.54 9.65
CA GLN A 78 1.80 7.95 8.35
C GLN A 78 0.80 7.60 7.24
N GLU A 79 -0.44 8.04 7.41
CA GLU A 79 -1.57 7.73 6.52
C GLU A 79 -1.40 8.39 5.14
N PHE A 80 -0.96 9.65 5.11
CA PHE A 80 -0.68 10.35 3.86
C PHE A 80 0.43 9.69 3.05
N LEU A 81 1.38 9.05 3.73
CA LEU A 81 2.48 8.34 3.09
C LEU A 81 1.96 7.11 2.33
N LEU A 82 0.89 6.46 2.80
CA LEU A 82 0.22 5.38 2.07
C LEU A 82 -0.36 5.87 0.74
N VAL A 83 -0.95 7.07 0.71
CA VAL A 83 -1.52 7.65 -0.50
C VAL A 83 -0.42 7.94 -1.53
N ILE A 84 0.72 8.46 -1.08
CA ILE A 84 1.85 8.79 -1.96
C ILE A 84 2.53 7.51 -2.48
N MET A 85 2.88 6.58 -1.58
CA MET A 85 3.53 5.32 -1.94
C MET A 85 2.62 4.39 -2.75
N GLY A 86 1.33 4.37 -2.43
CA GLY A 86 0.29 3.59 -3.09
C GLY A 86 -0.38 4.34 -4.23
N GLY A 87 0.26 5.37 -4.79
CA GLY A 87 -0.34 6.29 -5.76
C GLY A 87 -1.03 5.58 -6.93
N VAL A 88 -0.49 4.45 -7.41
CA VAL A 88 -1.13 3.64 -8.45
C VAL A 88 -2.50 3.11 -7.99
N PHE A 89 -2.61 2.56 -6.78
CA PHE A 89 -3.89 2.08 -6.23
C PHE A 89 -4.91 3.21 -6.06
N VAL A 90 -4.43 4.39 -5.65
CA VAL A 90 -5.27 5.59 -5.47
C VAL A 90 -5.80 6.06 -6.81
N VAL A 91 -4.92 6.19 -7.81
CA VAL A 91 -5.27 6.59 -9.18
C VAL A 91 -6.26 5.59 -9.79
N GLU A 92 -6.05 4.29 -9.58
CA GLU A 92 -6.97 3.26 -10.04
C GLU A 92 -8.36 3.37 -9.42
N THR A 93 -8.42 3.61 -8.12
CA THR A 93 -9.70 3.82 -7.44
C THR A 93 -10.38 5.11 -7.92
N LEU A 94 -9.61 6.18 -8.08
CA LEU A 94 -10.12 7.47 -8.58
C LEU A 94 -10.62 7.37 -10.02
N SER A 95 -9.95 6.60 -10.89
CA SER A 95 -10.36 6.40 -12.28
C SER A 95 -11.75 5.76 -12.35
N VAL A 96 -12.01 4.75 -11.51
CA VAL A 96 -13.31 4.09 -11.40
C VAL A 96 -14.36 5.02 -10.82
N ILE A 97 -14.06 5.77 -9.76
CA ILE A 97 -15.00 6.74 -9.16
C ILE A 97 -15.42 7.80 -10.19
N LEU A 98 -14.44 8.37 -10.91
CA LEU A 98 -14.70 9.37 -11.95
C LEU A 98 -15.51 8.78 -13.12
N GLN A 99 -15.16 7.58 -13.57
CA GLN A 99 -15.86 6.91 -14.66
C GLN A 99 -17.32 6.61 -14.29
N VAL A 100 -17.57 6.03 -13.12
CA VAL A 100 -18.92 5.72 -12.63
C VAL A 100 -19.71 7.00 -12.38
N GLY A 101 -19.09 8.03 -11.79
CA GLY A 101 -19.70 9.33 -11.57
C GLY A 101 -20.12 10.00 -12.87
N SER A 102 -19.24 10.01 -13.88
CA SER A 102 -19.54 10.57 -15.21
C SER A 102 -20.66 9.81 -15.92
N PHE A 103 -20.66 8.48 -15.85
CA PHE A 103 -21.70 7.68 -16.48
C PHE A 103 -23.06 7.91 -15.83
N LYS A 104 -23.12 8.04 -14.49
CA LYS A 104 -24.36 8.35 -13.77
C LYS A 104 -24.88 9.76 -14.01
N LEU A 105 -24.00 10.76 -14.18
CA LEU A 105 -24.39 12.16 -14.30
C LEU A 105 -24.60 12.63 -15.74
N ARG A 106 -23.74 12.19 -16.67
CA ARG A 106 -23.68 12.69 -18.05
C ARG A 106 -23.93 11.60 -19.09
N GLY A 107 -23.98 10.33 -18.70
CA GLY A 107 -24.10 9.19 -19.62
C GLY A 107 -22.88 8.98 -20.52
N GLN A 108 -21.78 9.72 -20.29
CA GLN A 108 -20.58 9.70 -21.12
C GLN A 108 -19.39 9.12 -20.35
N ARG A 109 -18.54 8.38 -21.07
CA ARG A 109 -17.31 7.78 -20.54
C ARG A 109 -16.16 8.78 -20.63
N ILE A 110 -15.38 8.92 -19.55
CA ILE A 110 -14.18 9.78 -19.51
C ILE A 110 -12.98 9.01 -20.06
N PHE A 111 -12.80 7.77 -19.61
CA PHE A 111 -11.74 6.87 -20.06
C PHE A 111 -12.30 5.80 -20.99
N ARG A 112 -11.44 5.27 -21.90
CA ARG A 112 -11.82 4.16 -22.81
C ARG A 112 -12.22 2.92 -22.02
N MET A 113 -11.52 2.64 -20.94
CA MET A 113 -11.80 1.60 -19.96
C MET A 113 -11.29 2.11 -18.60
N ALA A 114 -12.02 1.80 -17.53
CA ALA A 114 -11.56 1.95 -16.15
C ALA A 114 -11.75 0.58 -15.48
N PRO A 115 -10.82 0.09 -14.64
CA PRO A 115 -9.57 0.71 -14.15
C PRO A 115 -8.55 0.99 -15.29
N ILE A 116 -7.56 1.89 -15.08
CA ILE A 116 -6.64 2.44 -16.10
C ILE A 116 -5.23 1.85 -16.08
#